data_AF-A0A8S2Y7Q5-F1
#
_entry.id   AF-A0A8S2Y7Q5-F1
#
_cell.length_a   1.000
_cell.length_b   1.000
_cell.length_c   1.000
_cell.angle_alpha   90.00
_cell.angle_beta   90.00
_cell.angle_gamma   90.00
#
_symmetry.space_group_name_H-M   'P 1'
#
loop_
_entity.id
_entity.type
_entity.pdbx_description
1 polymer ?
#
loop_
_entity_poly.entity_id
_entity_poly.type
_entity_poly.pdbx_seq_one_letter_code
_entity_poly.pdbx_strand_id
1 'polypeptide(L)'
;LLKRIKIHEYISSMKVDDDDTVELFLALSKLTLQASLYINEKQHQFTWIQLIKMAKTVSFTLLIKKYIVYAQVFEQFPFDVQAFIYSISSTSKFPLQAIYYYAEKLNLKQEELWYQFLSLFEKGFKKGQIQYDNNDIASLLKYISRDDNLFVQYCTVYFDNAKINDKWQVFMLLCEKDYHLDLYI
;
A
#
# COMPACT_ATOMS: atom_id res chain seq x y z
N LEU A 1 27.56 -14.23 -7.15
CA LEU A 1 26.64 -14.33 -8.30
C LEU A 1 25.99 -12.96 -8.63
N LEU A 2 25.29 -12.32 -7.69
CA LEU A 2 24.65 -10.99 -7.88
C LEU A 2 25.60 -9.90 -8.42
N LYS A 3 26.81 -9.76 -7.86
CA LYS A 3 27.84 -8.82 -8.35
C LYS A 3 28.36 -9.16 -9.75
N ARG A 4 28.33 -10.45 -10.15
CA ARG A 4 28.76 -10.91 -11.49
C ARG A 4 27.68 -10.71 -12.55
N ILE A 5 26.41 -10.85 -12.18
CA ILE A 5 25.25 -10.65 -13.08
C ILE A 5 24.81 -9.18 -13.11
N LYS A 6 25.40 -8.32 -12.26
CA LYS A 6 25.07 -6.88 -12.18
C LYS A 6 23.56 -6.62 -12.00
N ILE A 7 22.86 -7.50 -11.28
CA ILE A 7 21.39 -7.43 -11.11
C ILE A 7 20.97 -6.06 -10.55
N HIS A 8 21.80 -5.45 -9.70
CA HIS A 8 21.57 -4.12 -9.15
C HIS A 8 21.58 -3.02 -10.22
N GLU A 9 22.46 -3.11 -11.23
CA GLU A 9 22.52 -2.17 -12.35
C GLU A 9 21.29 -2.32 -13.27
N TYR A 10 20.81 -3.55 -13.42
CA TYR A 10 19.56 -3.81 -14.14
C TYR A 10 18.37 -3.22 -13.39
N ILE A 11 18.15 -3.59 -12.12
CA ILE A 11 17.04 -3.06 -11.34
C ILE A 11 17.08 -1.53 -11.32
N SER A 12 18.26 -0.91 -11.15
CA SER A 12 18.38 0.55 -11.05
C SER A 12 18.09 1.32 -12.34
N SER A 13 18.16 0.66 -13.49
CA SER A 13 17.82 1.25 -14.78
C SER A 13 16.37 0.99 -15.22
N MET A 14 15.66 0.07 -14.55
CA MET A 14 14.31 -0.33 -14.93
C MET A 14 13.26 0.73 -14.61
N LYS A 15 12.36 0.95 -15.57
CA LYS A 15 11.03 1.50 -15.36
C LYS A 15 10.05 0.33 -15.35
N VAL A 16 9.27 0.22 -14.28
CA VAL A 16 8.37 -0.90 -14.02
C VAL A 16 6.94 -0.36 -14.14
N ASP A 17 6.45 -0.28 -15.38
CA ASP A 17 5.20 0.37 -15.75
C ASP A 17 4.32 -0.43 -16.73
N ASP A 18 4.77 -1.61 -17.15
CA ASP A 18 4.01 -2.59 -17.95
C ASP A 18 4.16 -4.03 -17.42
N ASP A 19 3.37 -4.96 -17.96
CA ASP A 19 3.32 -6.34 -17.47
C ASP A 19 4.68 -7.06 -17.59
N ASP A 20 5.40 -6.86 -18.70
CA ASP A 20 6.68 -7.52 -18.97
C ASP A 20 7.78 -7.02 -18.03
N THR A 21 7.86 -5.70 -17.85
CA THR A 21 8.85 -5.07 -16.96
C THR A 21 8.61 -5.40 -15.49
N VAL A 22 7.35 -5.58 -15.08
CA VAL A 22 6.99 -6.00 -13.71
C VAL A 22 7.35 -7.46 -13.47
N GLU A 23 7.08 -8.35 -14.41
CA GLU A 23 7.47 -9.76 -14.29
C GLU A 23 8.99 -9.90 -14.21
N LEU A 24 9.71 -9.18 -15.07
CA LEU A 24 11.17 -9.15 -14.99
C LEU A 24 11.65 -8.57 -13.65
N PHE A 25 11.04 -7.49 -13.15
CA PHE A 25 11.40 -6.90 -11.86
C PHE A 25 11.17 -7.88 -10.71
N LEU A 26 10.05 -8.61 -10.71
CA LEU A 26 9.76 -9.65 -9.71
C LEU A 26 10.77 -10.80 -9.79
N ALA A 27 11.14 -11.25 -11.00
CA ALA A 27 12.16 -12.28 -11.18
C ALA A 27 13.53 -11.85 -10.65
N LEU A 28 13.97 -10.63 -10.98
CA LEU A 28 15.23 -10.07 -10.48
C LEU A 28 15.19 -9.85 -8.96
N SER A 29 14.05 -9.44 -8.42
CA SER A 29 13.83 -9.29 -6.97
C SER A 29 13.96 -10.63 -6.27
N LYS A 30 13.33 -11.69 -6.80
CA LYS A 30 13.44 -13.05 -6.27
C LYS A 30 14.89 -13.53 -6.22
N LEU A 31 15.63 -13.37 -7.32
CA LEU A 31 17.05 -13.72 -7.39
C LEU A 31 17.87 -12.93 -6.38
N THR A 32 17.58 -11.64 -6.22
CA THR A 32 18.30 -10.76 -5.27
C THR A 32 18.07 -11.16 -3.83
N LEU A 33 16.81 -11.38 -3.44
CA LEU A 33 16.43 -11.83 -2.10
C LEU A 33 17.07 -13.19 -1.78
N GLN A 34 16.96 -14.15 -2.69
CA GLN A 34 17.57 -15.48 -2.49
C GLN A 34 19.08 -15.42 -2.38
N ALA A 35 19.75 -14.69 -3.28
CA ALA A 35 21.19 -14.59 -3.23
C ALA A 35 21.70 -13.82 -2.00
N SER A 36 20.88 -12.95 -1.39
CA SER A 36 21.20 -12.30 -0.12
C SER A 36 21.27 -13.28 1.06
N LEU A 37 20.52 -14.40 1.03
CA LEU A 37 20.62 -15.44 2.08
C LEU A 37 21.98 -16.13 2.11
N TYR A 38 22.59 -16.31 0.94
CA TYR A 38 23.87 -17.00 0.83
C TYR A 38 25.05 -16.12 1.24
N ILE A 39 24.84 -14.79 1.30
CA ILE A 39 25.82 -13.83 1.80
C ILE A 39 25.52 -13.67 3.28
N ASN A 40 26.18 -14.51 4.10
CA ASN A 40 25.91 -14.71 5.53
C ASN A 40 26.36 -13.53 6.42
N GLU A 41 25.97 -12.31 6.05
CA GLU A 41 26.21 -11.09 6.79
C GLU A 41 24.85 -10.43 7.01
N LYS A 42 24.37 -10.41 8.26
CA LYS A 42 23.08 -9.78 8.65
C LYS A 42 22.92 -8.34 8.12
N GLN A 43 24.02 -7.67 7.80
CA GLN A 43 24.04 -6.31 7.23
C GLN A 43 23.71 -6.24 5.73
N HIS A 44 23.56 -7.36 5.02
CA HIS A 44 23.39 -7.39 3.55
C HIS A 44 22.10 -8.07 3.09
N GLN A 45 21.15 -8.31 4.01
CA GLN A 45 19.82 -8.81 3.63
C GLN A 45 19.05 -7.71 2.89
N PHE A 46 18.62 -8.04 1.66
CA PHE A 46 17.77 -7.17 0.88
C PHE A 46 16.33 -7.23 1.37
N THR A 47 15.67 -6.08 1.41
CA THR A 47 14.23 -5.96 1.70
C THR A 47 13.47 -5.45 0.48
N TRP A 48 12.16 -5.68 0.46
CA TRP A 48 11.31 -5.20 -0.64
C TRP A 48 11.39 -3.68 -0.83
N ILE A 49 11.35 -2.92 0.26
CA ILE A 49 11.48 -1.46 0.19
C ILE A 49 12.81 -1.03 -0.46
N GLN A 50 13.91 -1.75 -0.22
CA GLN A 50 15.19 -1.45 -0.88
C GLN A 50 15.14 -1.74 -2.38
N LEU A 51 14.56 -2.88 -2.78
CA LEU A 51 14.45 -3.25 -4.20
C LEU A 51 13.58 -2.27 -4.98
N ILE A 52 12.46 -1.83 -4.38
CA ILE A 52 11.56 -0.84 -4.99
C ILE A 52 12.24 0.52 -5.08
N LYS A 53 13.03 0.92 -4.07
CA LYS A 53 13.85 2.14 -4.08
C LYS A 53 14.95 2.13 -5.14
N MET A 54 15.46 0.95 -5.50
CA MET A 54 16.49 0.85 -6.52
C MET A 54 15.94 1.16 -7.90
N ALA A 55 14.73 0.68 -8.22
CA ALA A 55 14.11 0.92 -9.52
C ALA A 55 13.84 2.41 -9.78
N LYS A 56 13.89 2.80 -11.07
CA LYS A 56 13.69 4.21 -11.47
C LYS A 56 12.26 4.65 -11.20
N THR A 57 11.29 3.81 -11.58
CA THR A 57 9.86 4.01 -11.33
C THR A 57 9.19 2.65 -11.18
N VAL A 58 8.22 2.55 -10.28
CA VAL A 58 7.42 1.34 -10.09
C VAL A 58 5.95 1.70 -9.94
N SER A 59 5.12 1.17 -10.83
CA SER A 59 3.67 1.31 -10.76
C SER A 59 3.13 0.49 -9.61
N PHE A 60 2.58 1.14 -8.58
CA PHE A 60 2.02 0.49 -7.40
C PHE A 60 0.98 -0.58 -7.77
N THR A 61 -0.09 -0.19 -8.49
CA THR A 61 -1.20 -1.10 -8.80
C THR A 61 -0.72 -2.31 -9.59
N LEU A 62 0.18 -2.10 -10.54
CA LEU A 62 0.68 -3.16 -11.39
C LEU A 62 1.61 -4.12 -10.65
N LEU A 63 2.54 -3.57 -9.86
CA LEU A 63 3.43 -4.34 -8.99
C LEU A 63 2.61 -5.23 -8.06
N ILE A 64 1.65 -4.66 -7.32
CA ILE A 64 0.91 -5.41 -6.31
C ILE A 64 0.01 -6.47 -6.96
N LYS A 65 -0.68 -6.12 -8.06
CA LYS A 65 -1.51 -7.08 -8.80
C LYS A 65 -0.69 -8.29 -9.26
N LYS A 66 0.49 -8.07 -9.85
CA LYS A 66 1.37 -9.17 -10.29
C LYS A 66 2.00 -9.90 -9.12
N TYR A 67 2.40 -9.19 -8.05
CA TYR A 67 2.95 -9.82 -6.86
C TYR A 67 1.95 -10.82 -6.25
N ILE A 68 0.67 -10.46 -6.13
CA ILE A 68 -0.37 -11.34 -5.59
C ILE A 68 -0.46 -12.65 -6.38
N VAL A 69 -0.36 -12.59 -7.71
CA VAL A 69 -0.35 -13.79 -8.58
C VAL A 69 0.84 -14.71 -8.26
N TYR A 70 1.99 -14.12 -7.92
CA TYR A 70 3.22 -14.85 -7.63
C TYR A 70 3.55 -14.94 -6.14
N ALA A 71 2.61 -14.65 -5.24
CA ALA A 71 2.90 -14.48 -3.80
C ALA A 71 3.55 -15.74 -3.18
N GLN A 72 3.11 -16.92 -3.60
CA GLN A 72 3.69 -18.22 -3.19
C GLN A 72 5.20 -18.33 -3.47
N VAL A 73 5.68 -17.71 -4.56
CA VAL A 73 7.11 -17.70 -4.91
C VAL A 73 7.92 -16.91 -3.87
N PHE A 74 7.29 -16.00 -3.14
CA PHE A 74 7.92 -15.10 -2.19
C PHE A 74 7.58 -15.43 -0.73
N GLU A 75 7.08 -16.62 -0.40
CA GLU A 75 6.69 -16.99 0.98
C GLU A 75 7.81 -16.77 2.03
N GLN A 76 9.07 -16.98 1.65
CA GLN A 76 10.22 -16.75 2.54
C GLN A 76 10.55 -15.26 2.73
N PHE A 77 10.04 -14.40 1.85
CA PHE A 77 10.27 -12.95 1.83
C PHE A 77 8.95 -12.25 1.48
N PRO A 78 7.95 -12.31 2.37
CA PRO A 78 6.65 -11.72 2.10
C PRO A 78 6.79 -10.21 1.91
N PHE A 79 5.94 -9.66 1.04
CA PHE A 79 5.87 -8.22 0.83
C PHE A 79 5.30 -7.56 2.07
N ASP A 80 6.07 -6.67 2.68
CA ASP A 80 5.77 -6.11 4.00
C ASP A 80 5.04 -4.76 3.92
N VAL A 81 4.57 -4.30 5.09
CA VAL A 81 3.85 -3.02 5.25
C VAL A 81 4.72 -1.85 4.75
N GLN A 82 6.01 -1.85 5.07
CA GLN A 82 6.91 -0.74 4.71
C GLN A 82 7.07 -0.61 3.19
N ALA A 83 7.26 -1.72 2.49
CA ALA A 83 7.34 -1.75 1.04
C ALA A 83 6.02 -1.34 0.38
N PHE A 84 4.89 -1.75 0.96
CA PHE A 84 3.56 -1.36 0.48
C PHE A 84 3.31 0.14 0.60
N ILE A 85 3.55 0.71 1.79
CA ILE A 85 3.46 2.14 2.05
C ILE A 85 4.40 2.93 1.14
N TYR A 86 5.64 2.46 0.96
CA TYR A 86 6.59 3.12 0.05
C TYR A 86 6.09 3.12 -1.39
N SER A 87 5.54 2.00 -1.87
CA SER A 87 4.99 1.88 -3.23
C SER A 87 3.82 2.83 -3.47
N ILE A 88 2.96 3.03 -2.47
CA ILE A 88 1.89 4.03 -2.55
C ILE A 88 2.50 5.43 -2.66
N SER A 89 3.46 5.76 -1.79
CA SER A 89 4.08 7.09 -1.72
C SER A 89 4.84 7.50 -2.98
N SER A 90 5.36 6.54 -3.74
CA SER A 90 6.10 6.77 -4.98
C SER A 90 5.17 6.97 -6.19
N THR A 91 3.86 6.75 -6.01
CA THR A 91 2.86 6.91 -7.06
C THR A 91 2.29 8.32 -7.06
N SER A 92 2.09 8.91 -8.24
CA SER A 92 1.60 10.28 -8.38
C SER A 92 0.14 10.45 -7.94
N LYS A 93 -0.69 9.44 -8.22
CA LYS A 93 -2.09 9.32 -7.79
C LYS A 93 -2.41 7.89 -7.43
N PHE A 94 -3.24 7.69 -6.43
CA PHE A 94 -3.66 6.34 -6.03
C PHE A 94 -5.14 6.30 -5.61
N PRO A 95 -5.88 5.26 -6.03
CA PRO A 95 -7.26 5.05 -5.59
C PRO A 95 -7.29 4.46 -4.18
N LEU A 96 -8.03 5.11 -3.28
CA LEU A 96 -8.17 4.73 -1.88
C LEU A 96 -8.73 3.31 -1.74
N GLN A 97 -9.75 2.95 -2.53
CA GLN A 97 -10.33 1.60 -2.55
C GLN A 97 -9.30 0.49 -2.85
N ALA A 98 -8.35 0.74 -3.76
CA ALA A 98 -7.35 -0.25 -4.13
C ALA A 98 -6.38 -0.54 -2.97
N ILE A 99 -6.17 0.42 -2.08
CA ILE A 99 -5.30 0.24 -0.90
C ILE A 99 -5.90 -0.79 0.04
N TYR A 100 -7.20 -0.71 0.37
CA TYR A 100 -7.88 -1.75 1.17
C TYR A 100 -7.80 -3.10 0.50
N TYR A 101 -8.23 -3.15 -0.77
CA TYR A 101 -8.31 -4.39 -1.52
C TYR A 101 -6.97 -5.11 -1.52
N TYR A 102 -5.89 -4.39 -1.81
CA TYR A 102 -4.57 -4.99 -1.85
C TYR A 102 -3.98 -5.29 -0.48
N ALA A 103 -4.21 -4.44 0.52
CA ALA A 103 -3.76 -4.69 1.89
C ALA A 103 -4.36 -5.98 2.48
N GLU A 104 -5.64 -6.22 2.22
CA GLU A 104 -6.33 -7.44 2.61
C GLU A 104 -5.79 -8.66 1.86
N LYS A 105 -5.62 -8.57 0.54
CA LYS A 105 -5.08 -9.68 -0.28
C LYS A 105 -3.65 -10.07 0.08
N LEU A 106 -2.85 -9.12 0.54
CA LEU A 106 -1.48 -9.35 1.00
C LEU A 106 -1.42 -9.82 2.46
N ASN A 107 -2.56 -9.89 3.16
CA ASN A 107 -2.63 -10.21 4.60
C ASN A 107 -1.68 -9.34 5.44
N LEU A 108 -1.59 -8.04 5.12
CA LEU A 108 -0.73 -7.10 5.84
C LEU A 108 -1.25 -6.88 7.26
N LYS A 109 -0.33 -6.59 8.19
CA LYS A 109 -0.67 -6.17 9.55
C LYS A 109 -1.44 -4.85 9.50
N GLN A 110 -2.76 -4.95 9.65
CA GLN A 110 -3.68 -3.85 9.39
C GLN A 110 -3.39 -2.63 10.27
N GLU A 111 -3.22 -2.82 11.57
CA GLU A 111 -2.95 -1.73 12.50
C GLU A 111 -1.70 -0.92 12.11
N GLU A 112 -0.56 -1.62 11.90
CA GLU A 112 0.69 -1.00 11.46
C GLU A 112 0.54 -0.28 10.12
N LEU A 113 -0.19 -0.89 9.18
CA LEU A 113 -0.47 -0.31 7.88
C LEU A 113 -1.23 1.00 8.01
N TRP A 114 -2.30 1.05 8.79
CA TRP A 114 -3.16 2.23 8.87
C TRP A 114 -2.47 3.41 9.54
N TYR A 115 -1.68 3.18 10.60
CA TYR A 115 -0.85 4.24 11.20
C TYR A 115 0.12 4.87 10.19
N GLN A 116 0.82 4.04 9.40
CA GLN A 116 1.74 4.53 8.37
C GLN A 116 1.00 5.18 7.20
N PHE A 117 -0.14 4.61 6.81
CA PHE A 117 -0.97 5.13 5.73
C PHE A 117 -1.56 6.49 6.06
N LEU A 118 -2.02 6.74 7.29
CA LEU A 118 -2.60 8.04 7.67
C LEU A 118 -1.63 9.21 7.45
N SER A 119 -0.34 9.00 7.71
CA SER A 119 0.71 9.98 7.43
C SER A 119 0.87 10.28 5.93
N LEU A 120 0.64 9.28 5.06
CA LEU A 120 0.59 9.46 3.61
C LEU A 120 -0.75 10.06 3.16
N PHE A 121 -1.84 9.67 3.81
CA PHE A 121 -3.20 10.10 3.52
C PHE A 121 -3.31 11.62 3.68
N GLU A 122 -2.80 12.20 4.77
CA GLU A 122 -2.80 13.66 4.96
C GLU A 122 -2.06 14.40 3.85
N LYS A 123 -0.84 13.95 3.54
CA LYS A 123 -0.02 14.56 2.48
C LYS A 123 -0.67 14.42 1.11
N GLY A 124 -1.23 13.25 0.83
CA GLY A 124 -1.91 12.96 -0.42
C GLY A 124 -3.17 13.79 -0.60
N PHE A 125 -3.95 14.00 0.47
CA PHE A 125 -5.17 14.81 0.45
C PHE A 125 -4.85 16.27 0.11
N LYS A 126 -3.87 16.87 0.82
CA LYS A 126 -3.41 18.25 0.59
C LYS A 126 -2.90 18.48 -0.83
N LYS A 127 -2.33 17.45 -1.46
CA LYS A 127 -1.78 17.50 -2.82
C LYS A 127 -2.75 17.03 -3.91
N GLY A 128 -3.97 16.63 -3.56
CA GLY A 128 -4.93 16.08 -4.52
C GLY A 128 -4.46 14.78 -5.20
N GLN A 129 -3.65 13.98 -4.51
CA GLN A 129 -3.09 12.72 -5.02
C GLN A 129 -3.98 11.51 -4.74
N ILE A 130 -4.96 11.66 -3.84
CA ILE A 130 -5.86 10.59 -3.44
C ILE A 130 -7.11 10.66 -4.31
N GLN A 131 -7.39 9.57 -5.02
CA GLN A 131 -8.65 9.38 -5.70
C GLN A 131 -9.56 8.61 -4.75
N TYR A 132 -10.66 9.23 -4.33
CA TYR A 132 -11.63 8.64 -3.42
C TYR A 132 -13.03 9.09 -3.80
N ASP A 133 -14.03 8.30 -3.45
CA ASP A 133 -15.40 8.77 -3.29
C ASP A 133 -15.79 8.83 -1.80
N ASN A 134 -16.97 9.38 -1.51
CA ASN A 134 -17.43 9.52 -0.12
C ASN A 134 -17.80 8.17 0.51
N ASN A 135 -18.07 7.11 -0.28
CA ASN A 135 -18.26 5.75 0.24
C ASN A 135 -16.94 5.14 0.72
N ASP A 136 -15.84 5.38 0.00
CA ASP A 136 -14.49 4.92 0.36
C ASP A 136 -14.08 5.54 1.70
N ILE A 137 -14.31 6.84 1.88
CA ILE A 137 -14.03 7.58 3.12
C ILE A 137 -14.87 7.04 4.27
N ALA A 138 -16.19 6.89 4.06
CA ALA A 138 -17.07 6.35 5.09
C ALA A 138 -16.69 4.90 5.49
N SER A 139 -16.23 4.09 4.53
CA SER A 139 -15.78 2.72 4.76
C SER A 139 -14.46 2.68 5.54
N LEU A 140 -13.50 3.54 5.20
CA LEU A 140 -12.27 3.69 5.98
C LEU A 140 -12.59 4.08 7.42
N LEU A 141 -13.45 5.08 7.61
CA LEU A 141 -13.81 5.58 8.92
C LEU A 141 -14.42 4.47 9.80
N LYS A 142 -15.34 3.67 9.25
CA LYS A 142 -15.92 2.50 9.93
C LYS A 142 -14.89 1.43 10.27
N TYR A 143 -13.88 1.27 9.43
CA TYR A 143 -12.82 0.31 9.66
C TYR A 143 -11.92 0.73 10.83
N ILE A 144 -11.47 1.98 10.84
CA ILE A 144 -10.55 2.51 11.85
C ILE A 144 -11.23 2.97 13.14
N SER A 145 -12.57 3.09 13.18
CA SER A 145 -13.31 3.52 14.38
C SER A 145 -13.17 2.57 15.57
N ARG A 146 -12.54 1.40 15.37
CA ARG A 146 -12.21 0.44 16.43
C ARG A 146 -10.96 0.84 17.22
N ASP A 147 -10.17 1.78 16.73
CA ASP A 147 -8.99 2.34 17.38
C ASP A 147 -9.20 3.85 17.51
N ASP A 148 -9.36 4.34 18.75
CA ASP A 148 -9.66 5.74 19.04
C ASP A 148 -8.58 6.70 18.50
N ASN A 149 -7.30 6.29 18.52
CA ASN A 149 -6.21 7.13 18.04
C ASN A 149 -6.23 7.23 16.52
N LEU A 150 -6.37 6.10 15.81
CA LEU A 150 -6.51 6.10 14.35
C LEU A 150 -7.75 6.86 13.90
N PHE A 151 -8.87 6.68 14.60
CA PHE A 151 -10.12 7.36 14.34
C PHE A 151 -9.98 8.87 14.45
N VAL A 152 -9.42 9.37 15.56
CA VAL A 152 -9.24 10.81 15.79
C VAL A 152 -8.28 11.40 14.76
N GLN A 153 -7.16 10.74 14.46
CA GLN A 153 -6.20 11.21 13.47
C GLN A 153 -6.84 11.31 12.08
N TYR A 154 -7.54 10.27 11.66
CA TYR A 154 -8.21 10.28 10.36
C TYR A 154 -9.30 11.34 10.27
N CYS A 155 -10.14 11.45 11.29
CA CYS A 155 -11.15 12.50 11.37
C CYS A 155 -10.50 13.87 11.23
N THR A 156 -9.44 14.15 11.99
CA THR A 156 -8.71 15.42 11.91
C THR A 156 -8.23 15.68 10.48
N VAL A 157 -7.53 14.71 9.87
CA VAL A 157 -7.03 14.84 8.50
C VAL A 157 -8.15 15.06 7.49
N TYR A 158 -9.23 14.30 7.55
CA TYR A 158 -10.34 14.42 6.60
C TYR A 158 -11.14 15.72 6.83
N PHE A 159 -11.54 16.00 8.06
CA PHE A 159 -12.34 17.17 8.41
C PHE A 159 -11.58 18.49 8.23
N ASP A 160 -10.25 18.53 8.34
CA ASP A 160 -9.49 19.75 8.10
C ASP A 160 -9.38 20.09 6.60
N ASN A 161 -9.43 19.08 5.73
CA ASN A 161 -9.10 19.25 4.32
C ASN A 161 -10.29 19.07 3.35
N ALA A 162 -11.32 18.32 3.72
CA ALA A 162 -12.48 18.08 2.86
C ALA A 162 -13.37 19.33 2.71
N LYS A 163 -14.16 19.37 1.62
CA LYS A 163 -15.19 20.41 1.46
C LYS A 163 -16.37 20.12 2.39
N ILE A 164 -17.12 21.16 2.75
CA ILE A 164 -18.28 21.02 3.65
C ILE A 164 -19.33 20.02 3.14
N ASN A 165 -19.59 20.00 1.83
CA ASN A 165 -20.55 19.08 1.23
C ASN A 165 -20.09 17.61 1.34
N ASP A 166 -18.80 17.36 1.15
CA ASP A 166 -18.24 15.99 1.25
C ASP A 166 -18.32 15.48 2.69
N LYS A 167 -18.03 16.34 3.67
CA LYS A 167 -18.20 16.03 5.10
C LYS A 167 -19.64 15.62 5.43
N TRP A 168 -20.62 16.37 4.95
CA TRP A 168 -22.04 16.06 5.16
C TRP A 168 -22.45 14.75 4.48
N GLN A 169 -21.99 14.51 3.25
CA GLN A 169 -22.29 13.26 2.55
C GLN A 169 -21.72 12.05 3.29
N VAL A 170 -20.46 12.12 3.74
CA VAL A 170 -19.86 11.06 4.55
C VAL A 170 -20.64 10.86 5.84
N PHE A 171 -21.01 11.93 6.55
CA PHE A 171 -21.83 11.83 7.76
C PHE A 171 -23.16 11.10 7.48
N MET A 172 -23.89 11.48 6.42
CA MET A 172 -25.13 10.82 6.03
C MET A 172 -24.93 9.32 5.73
N LEU A 173 -23.86 8.95 5.01
CA LEU A 173 -23.51 7.55 4.71
C LEU A 173 -23.16 6.72 5.97
N LEU A 174 -22.74 7.38 7.05
CA LEU A 174 -22.54 6.71 8.34
C LEU A 174 -23.88 6.48 9.04
N CYS A 175 -24.80 7.44 9.00
CA CYS A 175 -26.13 7.36 9.60
C CYS A 175 -27.09 6.40 8.88
N GLU A 176 -26.96 6.23 7.56
CA GLU A 176 -27.88 5.38 6.77
C GLU A 176 -27.81 3.88 7.10
N LYS A 177 -26.79 3.41 7.85
CA LYS A 177 -26.63 1.97 8.16
C LYS A 177 -27.25 1.47 9.46
N ASP A 178 -28.08 2.26 10.15
CA ASP A 178 -28.85 1.79 11.33
C ASP A 178 -30.29 1.32 11.03
N TYR A 179 -30.71 1.24 9.76
CA TYR A 179 -32.06 0.75 9.40
C TYR A 179 -32.19 -0.79 9.29
N HIS A 180 -31.14 -1.56 9.57
CA HIS A 180 -31.18 -3.03 9.60
C HIS A 180 -30.52 -3.65 10.86
N LEU A 181 -30.53 -2.92 11.99
CA LEU A 181 -30.45 -3.57 13.29
C LEU A 181 -31.83 -4.13 13.60
N ASP A 182 -32.01 -5.38 13.17
CA ASP A 182 -32.97 -6.34 13.66
C ASP A 182 -33.43 -6.04 15.11
N LEU A 183 -34.60 -5.39 15.22
CA LEU A 183 -35.48 -5.48 16.37
C LEU A 183 -36.03 -6.91 16.41
N TYR A 184 -35.20 -7.87 16.81
CA TYR A 184 -35.70 -9.11 17.41
C TYR A 184 -35.75 -8.91 18.93
N ILE A 185 -37.00 -8.73 19.36
CA ILE A 185 -37.63 -8.87 20.69
C ILE A 185 -36.73 -9.40 21.80
#